data_AF-A0A5P6NYS2-F1
#
_entry.id   AF-A0A5P6NYS2-F1
#
_cell.length_a   1.000
_cell.length_b   1.000
_cell.length_c   1.000
_cell.angle_alpha   90.00
_cell.angle_beta   90.00
_cell.angle_gamma   90.00
#
_symmetry.space_group_name_H-M   'P 1'
#
loop_
_entity.id
_entity.type
_entity.pdbx_description
1 polymer ?
#
loop_
_entity_poly.entity_id
_entity_poly.type
_entity_poly.pdbx_seq_one_letter_code
_entity_poly.pdbx_strand_id
1 'polypeptide(L)' 'MPEIKIITEVAGRICATLVQVGGTVADGDEIVVVEAMKMEIPVPSPASGTITSLLVKLDDVVAEGQAIAMIAN' A
#
# COMPACT_ATOMS: atom_id res chain seq x y z
N MET A 1 19.35 5.48 -3.26
CA MET A 1 18.40 4.43 -2.83
C MET A 1 17.31 4.39 -3.87
N PRO A 2 17.08 3.27 -4.56
CA PRO A 2 15.92 3.13 -5.44
C PRO A 2 14.63 3.29 -4.63
N GLU A 3 13.69 4.07 -5.17
CA GLU A 3 12.33 4.12 -4.64
C GLU A 3 11.48 3.07 -5.37
N ILE A 4 10.82 2.22 -4.59
CA ILE A 4 9.92 1.18 -5.08
C ILE A 4 8.50 1.65 -4.85
N LYS A 5 7.68 1.58 -5.91
CA LYS A 5 6.25 1.91 -5.86
C LYS A 5 5.47 0.66 -5.45
N ILE A 6 4.59 0.82 -4.49
CA ILE A 6 3.62 -0.20 -4.11
C ILE A 6 2.30 0.16 -4.78
N ILE A 7 1.77 -0.77 -5.56
CA ILE A 7 0.53 -0.60 -6.32
C ILE A 7 -0.54 -1.56 -5.78
N THR A 8 -1.81 -1.18 -5.90
CA THR A 8 -2.92 -2.12 -5.71
C THR A 8 -3.19 -2.89 -7.00
N GLU A 9 -3.48 -4.19 -6.92
CA GLU A 9 -3.88 -5.01 -8.08
C GLU A 9 -5.40 -5.00 -8.31
N VAL A 10 -6.14 -4.24 -7.50
CA VAL A 10 -7.61 -4.16 -7.56
C VAL A 10 -8.08 -2.72 -7.45
N ALA A 11 -9.20 -2.42 -8.12
CA ALA A 11 -9.95 -1.21 -7.88
C ALA A 11 -10.89 -1.37 -6.68
N GLY A 12 -10.95 -0.37 -5.80
CA GLY A 12 -11.74 -0.44 -4.57
C GLY A 12 -11.57 0.77 -3.68
N ARG A 13 -11.85 0.62 -2.39
CA ARG A 13 -11.73 1.68 -1.38
C ARG A 13 -10.72 1.29 -0.31
N ILE A 14 -9.87 2.22 0.12
CA ILE A 14 -8.97 1.98 1.26
C ILE A 14 -9.78 1.86 2.54
N CYS A 15 -9.74 0.71 3.20
CA CYS A 15 -10.43 0.47 4.48
C CYS A 15 -9.47 0.43 5.69
N ALA A 16 -8.17 0.24 5.47
CA ALA A 16 -7.17 0.32 6.53
C ALA A 16 -5.80 0.73 6.00
N THR A 17 -5.02 1.42 6.84
CA THR A 17 -3.58 1.69 6.65
C THR A 17 -2.83 1.08 7.82
N LEU A 18 -1.94 0.12 7.55
CA LEU A 18 -1.28 -0.70 8.57
C LEU A 18 0.12 -0.20 8.94
N VAL A 19 0.64 0.75 8.16
CA VAL A 19 1.98 1.31 8.32
C VAL A 19 1.95 2.83 8.40
N GLN A 20 3.09 3.41 8.76
CA GLN A 20 3.28 4.86 8.83
C GLN A 20 4.54 5.28 8.07
N VAL A 21 4.54 6.52 7.57
CA VAL A 21 5.73 7.11 6.94
C VAL A 21 6.89 7.14 7.93
N GLY A 22 8.06 6.70 7.48
CA GLY A 22 9.26 6.49 8.30
C GLY A 22 9.34 5.10 8.96
N GLY A 23 8.30 4.28 8.87
CA GLY A 23 8.32 2.90 9.34
C GLY A 23 9.08 1.97 8.41
N THR A 24 9.67 0.91 8.96
CA THR A 24 10.28 -0.18 8.19
C THR A 24 9.26 -1.30 7.92
N VAL A 25 9.34 -1.88 6.73
CA VAL A 25 8.53 -3.03 6.29
C VAL A 25 9.43 -4.11 5.69
N ALA A 26 9.02 -5.36 5.81
CA ALA A 26 9.62 -6.50 5.14
C ALA A 26 8.90 -6.83 3.81
N ASP A 27 9.54 -7.65 2.98
CA ASP A 27 8.90 -8.31 1.86
C ASP A 27 7.64 -9.07 2.32
N GLY A 28 6.51 -8.80 1.68
CA GLY A 28 5.22 -9.40 2.01
C GLY A 28 4.42 -8.69 3.10
N ASP A 29 4.99 -7.71 3.83
CA ASP A 29 4.25 -6.97 4.85
C ASP A 29 3.10 -6.18 4.25
N GLU A 30 1.93 -6.24 4.90
CA GLU A 30 0.73 -5.54 4.44
C GLU A 30 0.82 -4.04 4.73
N ILE A 31 0.57 -3.22 3.70
CA ILE A 31 0.72 -1.76 3.77
C ILE A 31 -0.64 -1.10 4.02
N VAL A 32 -1.62 -1.47 3.20
CA VAL A 32 -3.01 -1.03 3.29
C VAL A 32 -3.93 -2.19 2.96
N VAL A 33 -5.21 -2.03 3.26
CA VAL A 33 -6.26 -2.97 2.85
C VAL A 33 -7.25 -2.24 1.95
N VAL A 34 -7.57 -2.87 0.82
CA VAL A 34 -8.54 -2.38 -0.16
C VAL A 34 -9.82 -3.21 -0.07
N GLU A 35 -10.96 -2.56 0.16
CA GLU A 35 -12.27 -3.18 0.04
C GLU A 35 -12.72 -3.16 -1.42
N ALA A 36 -12.91 -4.32 -2.03
CA ALA A 36 -13.41 -4.49 -3.39
C ALA A 36 -14.42 -5.64 -3.45
N MET A 37 -15.58 -5.42 -4.09
CA MET A 37 -16.63 -6.43 -4.23
C MET A 37 -17.05 -7.11 -2.89
N LYS A 38 -17.10 -6.34 -1.78
CA LYS A 38 -17.36 -6.83 -0.41
C LYS A 38 -16.29 -7.78 0.16
N MET A 39 -15.10 -7.80 -0.44
CA MET A 39 -13.93 -8.51 0.06
C MET A 39 -12.86 -7.52 0.48
N GLU A 40 -12.13 -7.85 1.53
CA GLU A 40 -10.94 -7.11 1.97
C GLU A 40 -9.70 -7.74 1.35
N ILE A 41 -8.91 -6.92 0.65
CA ILE A 41 -7.77 -7.36 -0.14
C ILE A 41 -6.54 -6.60 0.38
N PRO A 42 -5.64 -7.27 1.13
CA PRO A 42 -4.41 -6.64 1.61
C PRO A 42 -3.47 -6.36 0.44
N VAL A 43 -2.76 -5.24 0.50
CA VAL A 43 -1.71 -4.88 -0.46
C VAL A 43 -0.35 -5.08 0.19
N PRO A 44 0.39 -6.15 -0.17
CA PRO A 44 1.69 -6.45 0.41
C PRO A 44 2.80 -5.59 -0.19
N SER A 45 3.87 -5.41 0.57
CA SER A 45 5.11 -4.80 0.09
C SER A 45 5.87 -5.75 -0.83
N PRO A 46 6.34 -5.30 -2.01
CA PRO A 46 7.09 -6.13 -2.95
C PRO A 46 8.58 -6.29 -2.59
N ALA A 47 9.03 -5.63 -1.52
CA ALA A 47 10.39 -5.73 -0.99
C ALA A 47 10.45 -5.18 0.43
N SER A 48 11.52 -5.51 1.15
CA SER A 48 11.86 -4.84 2.41
C SER A 48 12.33 -3.40 2.16
N GLY A 49 12.02 -2.49 3.08
CA GLY A 49 12.44 -1.09 2.95
C GLY A 49 11.84 -0.19 4.03
N THR A 50 11.97 1.12 3.85
CA THR A 50 11.36 2.14 4.71
C THR A 50 10.27 2.88 3.95
N ILE A 51 9.07 3.02 4.52
CA ILE A 51 7.96 3.78 3.96
C ILE A 51 8.38 5.25 3.82
N THR A 52 8.52 5.74 2.58
CA THR A 52 8.85 7.14 2.31
C THR A 52 7.59 7.99 2.15
N SER A 53 6.50 7.41 1.63
CA SER A 53 5.23 8.11 1.48
C SER A 53 4.04 7.15 1.44
N LEU A 54 2.91 7.62 1.98
CA LEU A 54 1.59 7.05 1.77
C LEU A 54 0.83 8.00 0.84
N LEU A 55 0.40 7.48 -0.31
CA LEU A 55 -0.25 8.26 -1.38
C LEU A 55 -1.78 8.21 -1.29
N VAL A 56 -2.30 7.49 -0.30
CA VAL A 56 -3.72 7.27 -0.07
C VAL A 56 -4.07 7.48 1.40
N LYS A 57 -5.34 7.73 1.66
CA LYS A 57 -5.94 7.85 2.99
C LYS A 57 -7.08 6.85 3.14
N LEU A 58 -7.52 6.68 4.39
CA LEU A 58 -8.75 5.97 4.68
C LEU A 58 -9.91 6.53 3.85
N ASP A 59 -10.75 5.64 3.33
CA ASP A 59 -11.90 5.92 2.45
C ASP A 59 -11.57 6.44 1.05
N ASP A 60 -10.29 6.56 0.66
CA ASP A 60 -9.94 6.91 -0.72
C ASP A 60 -10.32 5.77 -1.70
N VAL A 61 -10.83 6.15 -2.87
CA VAL A 61 -11.09 5.22 -3.98
C VAL A 61 -9.84 5.09 -4.84
N VAL A 62 -9.41 3.86 -5.07
CA VAL A 62 -8.21 3.50 -5.85
C VAL A 62 -8.58 2.69 -7.08
N ALA A 63 -7.83 2.86 -8.16
CA ALA A 63 -7.92 2.02 -9.36
C ALA A 63 -6.89 0.89 -9.34
N GLU A 64 -7.14 -0.16 -10.12
CA GLU A 64 -6.14 -1.19 -10.41
C GLU A 64 -4.86 -0.55 -10.99
N GLY A 65 -3.71 -0.96 -10.46
CA GLY A 65 -2.39 -0.41 -10.80
C GLY A 65 -2.08 0.95 -10.17
N GLN A 66 -2.99 1.53 -9.36
CA GLN A 66 -2.72 2.80 -8.70
C GLN A 66 -1.66 2.63 -7.60
N ALA A 67 -0.70 3.56 -7.56
CA ALA A 67 0.29 3.62 -6.50
C ALA A 67 -0.35 4.06 -5.18
N ILE A 68 -0.13 3.28 -4.13
CA ILE A 68 -0.68 3.51 -2.78
C ILE A 68 0.38 3.99 -1.79
N ALA A 69 1.64 3.62 -2.00
CA ALA A 69 2.75 3.91 -1.12
C ALA A 69 4.07 3.82 -1.87
N MET A 70 5.12 4.37 -1.28
CA MET A 70 6.49 4.25 -1.76
C MET A 70 7.42 3.82 -0.63
N ILE A 71 8.41 3.00 -0.97
CA ILE A 71 9.46 2.57 -0.05
C ILE A 71 10.85 2.86 -0.63
N ALA A 72 11.81 3.11 0.25
CA ALA A 72 13.23 3.14 -0.09
C ALA A 72 13.92 1.90 0.46
N ASN A 73 14.71 1.23 -0.38
CA ASN A 73 15.55 0.08 -0.05
C ASN A 73 17.01 0.38 -0.46
#